data_AF-A0A5P6VQG0-F1
#
_entry.id   AF-A0A5P6VQG0-F1
#
_cell.length_a   1.000
_cell.length_b   1.000
_cell.length_c   1.000
_cell.angle_alpha   90.00
_cell.angle_beta   90.00
_cell.angle_gamma   90.00
#
_symmetry.space_group_name_H-M   'P 1'
#
loop_
_entity.id
_entity.type
_entity.pdbx_description
1 polymer ?
#
loop_
_entity_poly.entity_id
_entity_poly.type
_entity_poly.pdbx_seq_one_letter_code
_entity_poly.pdbx_strand_id
1 'polypeptide(L)'
;MRRKYLIIIPLILLVCIAGVLIFLKSRITFYEDSYKRNYTYSGVFDTITADYNGCKYNFESNIVDEKEAASLVKAFDKPRKQIIKSSDKVTQEKLNIYVVADDRIVGPVVEADALFLPKKYLYEYDYRYWIVQLMLKKGQCKESFEEYKNIFNVESAEQPVIFSTTGFSEEQLETVDETELFIDGDNNCIFKTDGSEFIINSNLIDDSTYEKIIDIIKVESITKENLKQLLEDINIDQSMYGGNVDDITYHIENKGGRSYTSIDSDGKIDITLNNLTERTLEHELMHGFFVDYTDLNKYWIEEGFCEYVAYILYPETKLVEGISKMSVDDSYEDGDFKRYLQSKNYDDNDIGRMYFDYVVNRLYQGKDVSDYPKLKEKVATNFGPNEQSKYYGLDLSYTEAMSFTAYLIELKGLDGLFYFMASEKSYEEFYGKSYYILEKEWKKSIGEN
;
A
#
# COMPACT_ATOMS: atom_id res chain seq x y z
N MET A 1 -21.58 -77.74 8.32
CA MET A 1 -20.67 -76.80 9.01
C MET A 1 -19.61 -76.14 8.10
N ARG A 2 -18.97 -76.85 7.15
CA ARG A 2 -17.85 -76.31 6.32
C ARG A 2 -18.15 -75.10 5.42
N ARG A 3 -19.40 -74.88 4.96
CA ARG A 3 -19.75 -73.73 4.09
C ARG A 3 -19.77 -72.37 4.80
N LYS A 4 -19.99 -72.31 6.13
CA LYS A 4 -20.03 -71.04 6.87
C LYS A 4 -18.63 -70.44 7.09
N TYR A 5 -17.60 -71.28 7.20
CA TYR A 5 -16.21 -70.84 7.39
C TYR A 5 -15.53 -70.35 6.10
N LEU A 6 -16.02 -70.78 4.93
CA LEU A 6 -15.51 -70.36 3.62
C LEU A 6 -15.77 -68.87 3.30
N ILE A 7 -16.78 -68.25 3.92
CA ILE A 7 -17.09 -66.82 3.75
C ILE A 7 -16.41 -65.98 4.85
N ILE A 8 -16.18 -66.56 6.04
CA ILE A 8 -15.59 -65.87 7.18
C ILE A 8 -14.08 -65.64 6.97
N ILE A 9 -13.36 -66.59 6.38
CA ILE A 9 -11.90 -66.47 6.18
C ILE A 9 -11.53 -65.30 5.24
N PRO A 10 -12.16 -65.13 4.06
CA PRO A 10 -11.91 -63.95 3.21
C PRO A 10 -12.26 -62.63 3.90
N LEU A 11 -13.31 -62.60 4.71
CA LEU A 11 -13.74 -61.40 5.43
C LEU A 11 -12.71 -60.99 6.49
N ILE A 12 -12.19 -61.96 7.26
CA ILE A 12 -11.11 -61.71 8.23
C ILE A 12 -9.84 -61.24 7.50
N LEU A 13 -9.49 -61.86 6.38
CA LEU A 13 -8.32 -61.46 5.60
C LEU A 13 -8.47 -60.02 5.06
N LEU A 14 -9.68 -59.64 4.63
CA LEU A 14 -9.98 -58.31 4.12
C LEU A 14 -9.95 -57.26 5.24
N VAL A 15 -10.43 -57.60 6.45
CA VAL A 15 -10.28 -56.75 7.64
C VAL A 15 -8.82 -56.63 8.07
N CYS A 16 -8.02 -57.70 8.00
CA CYS A 16 -6.59 -57.65 8.30
C CYS A 16 -5.81 -56.82 7.26
N ILE A 17 -6.11 -56.97 5.97
CA ILE A 17 -5.49 -56.18 4.90
C ILE A 17 -5.90 -54.72 5.04
N ALA A 18 -7.19 -54.43 5.29
CA ALA A 18 -7.64 -53.07 5.58
C ALA A 18 -6.95 -52.50 6.83
N GLY A 19 -6.80 -53.28 7.90
CA GLY A 19 -6.10 -52.88 9.12
C GLY A 19 -4.61 -52.60 8.87
N VAL A 20 -3.92 -53.44 8.09
CA VAL A 20 -2.51 -53.23 7.71
C VAL A 20 -2.36 -52.02 6.79
N LEU A 21 -3.28 -51.80 5.84
CA LEU A 21 -3.28 -50.63 4.98
C LEU A 21 -3.56 -49.34 5.76
N ILE A 22 -4.48 -49.37 6.72
CA ILE A 22 -4.75 -48.25 7.65
C ILE A 22 -3.51 -47.99 8.53
N PHE A 23 -2.87 -49.05 9.03
CA PHE A 23 -1.66 -48.95 9.85
C PHE A 23 -0.48 -48.37 9.05
N LEU A 24 -0.24 -48.84 7.82
CA LEU A 24 0.80 -48.32 6.94
C LEU A 24 0.52 -46.87 6.53
N LYS A 25 -0.73 -46.52 6.23
CA LYS A 25 -1.15 -45.13 5.94
C LYS A 25 -0.98 -44.19 7.14
N SER A 26 -0.93 -44.73 8.36
CA SER A 26 -0.76 -43.97 9.59
C SER A 26 0.71 -43.76 10.01
N ARG A 27 1.67 -44.42 9.34
CA ARG A 27 3.10 -44.33 9.69
C ARG A 27 3.70 -43.07 9.06
N ILE A 28 4.23 -42.19 9.90
CA ILE A 28 5.02 -41.04 9.48
C ILE A 28 6.41 -41.55 9.10
N THR A 29 6.88 -41.20 7.91
CA THR A 29 8.24 -41.51 7.45
C THR A 29 9.04 -40.24 7.46
N PHE A 30 10.19 -40.25 8.13
CA PHE A 30 11.11 -39.13 8.17
C PHE A 30 12.28 -39.36 7.23
N TYR A 31 12.76 -38.30 6.62
CA TYR A 31 13.99 -38.27 5.85
C TYR A 31 14.67 -36.90 6.00
N GLU A 32 15.99 -36.88 5.84
CA GLU A 32 16.75 -35.62 5.81
C GLU A 32 16.61 -34.98 4.43
N ASP A 33 16.38 -33.68 4.42
CA ASP A 33 16.32 -32.84 3.23
C ASP A 33 17.00 -31.51 3.52
N SER A 34 17.33 -30.74 2.48
CA SER A 34 17.87 -29.39 2.63
C SER A 34 16.93 -28.41 1.96
N TYR A 35 16.46 -27.41 2.71
CA TYR A 35 15.69 -26.34 2.14
C TYR A 35 16.61 -25.22 1.64
N LYS A 36 16.37 -24.79 0.39
CA LYS A 36 17.04 -23.66 -0.24
C LYS A 36 16.00 -22.73 -0.83
N ARG A 37 15.92 -21.50 -0.31
CA ARG A 37 15.15 -20.40 -0.91
C ARG A 37 16.05 -19.58 -1.84
N ASN A 38 15.41 -18.85 -2.75
CA ASN A 38 16.06 -17.89 -3.66
C ASN A 38 16.00 -16.43 -3.12
N TYR A 39 15.55 -16.23 -1.88
CA TYR A 39 15.26 -14.91 -1.30
C TYR A 39 16.47 -14.30 -0.58
N THR A 40 16.44 -12.98 -0.40
CA THR A 40 17.61 -12.18 0.01
C THR A 40 18.08 -12.50 1.44
N TYR A 41 17.19 -13.00 2.31
CA TYR A 41 17.47 -13.35 3.70
C TYR A 41 17.49 -14.86 4.00
N SER A 42 17.31 -15.73 3.01
CA SER A 42 17.26 -17.17 3.24
C SER A 42 18.64 -17.81 3.27
N GLY A 43 19.11 -18.16 4.47
CA GLY A 43 20.14 -19.19 4.62
C GLY A 43 19.61 -20.56 4.18
N VAL A 44 20.46 -21.37 3.56
CA VAL A 44 20.20 -22.81 3.38
C VAL A 44 20.12 -23.46 4.75
N PHE A 45 19.17 -24.38 4.96
CA PHE A 45 19.08 -25.12 6.22
C PHE A 45 18.65 -26.56 6.03
N ASP A 46 19.22 -27.41 6.86
CA ASP A 46 18.89 -28.83 6.90
C ASP A 46 17.56 -29.04 7.63
N THR A 47 16.78 -29.98 7.14
CA THR A 47 15.44 -30.27 7.62
C THR A 47 15.24 -31.76 7.86
N ILE A 48 14.51 -32.06 8.92
CA ILE A 48 13.84 -33.34 9.13
C ILE A 48 12.48 -33.21 8.45
N THR A 49 12.25 -33.96 7.38
CA THR A 49 11.04 -33.85 6.58
C THR A 49 10.16 -35.09 6.71
N ALA A 50 8.85 -34.87 6.79
CA ALA A 50 7.83 -35.90 6.82
C ALA A 50 6.72 -35.65 5.79
N ASP A 51 6.45 -36.66 4.98
CA ASP A 51 5.23 -36.75 4.18
C ASP A 51 4.12 -37.41 5.00
N TYR A 52 3.02 -36.70 5.23
CA TYR A 52 1.88 -37.23 5.98
C TYR A 52 0.54 -36.72 5.44
N ASN A 53 -0.37 -37.65 5.10
CA ASN A 53 -1.69 -37.37 4.53
C ASN A 53 -1.68 -36.37 3.34
N GLY A 54 -0.64 -36.43 2.51
CA GLY A 54 -0.49 -35.58 1.32
C GLY A 54 0.06 -34.17 1.58
N CYS A 55 0.45 -33.88 2.83
CA CYS A 55 1.17 -32.66 3.22
C CYS A 55 2.64 -32.97 3.47
N LYS A 56 3.47 -31.93 3.36
CA LYS A 56 4.88 -31.97 3.78
C LYS A 56 5.06 -31.16 5.04
N TYR A 57 5.78 -31.73 5.99
CA TYR A 57 6.15 -31.07 7.23
C TYR A 57 7.67 -31.10 7.34
N ASN A 58 8.29 -29.93 7.32
CA ASN A 58 9.73 -29.75 7.31
C ASN A 58 10.12 -29.07 8.62
N PHE A 59 11.04 -29.65 9.37
CA PHE A 59 11.46 -29.13 10.66
C PHE A 59 12.96 -28.87 10.60
N GLU A 60 13.40 -27.65 10.86
CA GLU A 60 14.83 -27.35 10.86
C GLU A 60 15.58 -28.20 11.90
N SER A 61 16.57 -28.97 11.44
CA SER A 61 17.21 -30.03 12.22
C SER A 61 17.98 -29.52 13.45
N ASN A 62 18.38 -28.24 13.44
CA ASN A 62 19.10 -27.62 14.55
C ASN A 62 18.20 -27.25 15.73
N ILE A 63 16.89 -27.11 15.50
CA ILE A 63 15.95 -26.66 16.53
C ILE A 63 14.91 -27.72 16.90
N VAL A 64 14.66 -28.72 16.06
CA VAL A 64 13.65 -29.76 16.28
C VAL A 64 14.27 -31.13 16.02
N ASP A 65 14.11 -32.06 16.97
CA ASP A 65 14.52 -33.46 16.80
C ASP A 65 13.41 -34.33 16.19
N GLU A 66 13.74 -35.54 15.72
CA GLU A 66 12.77 -36.45 15.08
C GLU A 66 11.59 -36.81 16.00
N LYS A 67 11.81 -36.89 17.32
CA LYS A 67 10.78 -37.23 18.30
C LYS A 67 9.78 -36.09 18.46
N GLU A 68 10.27 -34.86 18.56
CA GLU A 68 9.47 -33.63 18.56
C GLU A 68 8.72 -33.49 17.22
N ALA A 69 9.40 -33.68 16.09
CA ALA A 69 8.81 -33.66 14.75
C ALA A 69 7.63 -34.65 14.61
N ALA A 70 7.77 -35.89 15.10
CA ALA A 70 6.70 -36.89 15.10
C ALA A 70 5.45 -36.47 15.89
N SER A 71 5.64 -35.70 16.97
CA SER A 71 4.54 -35.12 17.72
C SER A 71 3.89 -33.96 16.95
N LEU A 72 4.71 -33.06 16.40
CA LEU A 72 4.25 -31.87 15.69
C LEU A 72 3.48 -32.20 14.41
N VAL A 73 3.90 -33.20 13.61
CA VAL A 73 3.15 -33.65 12.42
C VAL A 73 1.70 -33.97 12.77
N LYS A 74 1.47 -34.70 13.87
CA LYS A 74 0.12 -35.04 14.33
C LYS A 74 -0.61 -33.82 14.89
N ALA A 75 0.11 -32.94 15.58
CA ALA A 75 -0.42 -31.70 16.12
C ALA A 75 -0.92 -30.76 15.02
N PHE A 76 -0.24 -30.70 13.87
CA PHE A 76 -0.66 -29.90 12.70
C PHE A 76 -1.77 -30.55 11.87
N ASP A 77 -1.73 -31.87 11.66
CA ASP A 77 -2.74 -32.57 10.84
C ASP A 77 -4.13 -32.55 11.49
N LYS A 78 -4.23 -32.49 12.82
CA LYS A 78 -5.51 -32.43 13.54
C LYS A 78 -6.28 -31.12 13.25
N PRO A 79 -5.73 -29.92 13.46
CA PRO A 79 -6.32 -28.65 13.06
C PRO A 79 -6.67 -28.60 11.57
N ARG A 80 -5.76 -29.03 10.69
CA ARG A 80 -6.03 -29.11 9.24
C ARG A 80 -7.32 -29.87 8.93
N LYS A 81 -7.47 -31.07 9.50
CA LYS A 81 -8.68 -31.89 9.32
C LYS A 81 -9.94 -31.25 9.90
N GLN A 82 -9.81 -30.44 10.94
CA GLN A 82 -10.92 -29.70 11.52
C GLN A 82 -11.34 -28.55 10.59
N ILE A 83 -10.39 -27.79 10.07
CA ILE A 83 -10.63 -26.71 9.11
C ILE A 83 -11.38 -27.23 7.87
N ILE A 84 -10.91 -28.32 7.26
CA ILE A 84 -11.55 -28.96 6.09
C ILE A 84 -13.02 -29.35 6.36
N LYS A 85 -13.34 -29.74 7.58
CA LYS A 85 -14.70 -30.17 7.94
C LYS A 85 -15.62 -29.01 8.31
N SER A 86 -15.04 -27.91 8.79
CA SER A 86 -15.79 -26.82 9.42
C SER A 86 -15.95 -25.59 8.53
N SER A 87 -15.15 -25.45 7.46
CA SER A 87 -15.20 -24.29 6.56
C SER A 87 -15.28 -24.73 5.11
N ASP A 88 -16.23 -24.15 4.37
CA ASP A 88 -16.38 -24.28 2.93
C ASP A 88 -15.46 -23.33 2.14
N LYS A 89 -14.84 -22.36 2.83
CA LYS A 89 -13.87 -21.41 2.28
C LYS A 89 -12.47 -22.01 2.05
N VAL A 90 -12.25 -23.29 2.35
CA VAL A 90 -10.93 -23.92 2.20
C VAL A 90 -10.52 -23.96 0.73
N THR A 91 -9.42 -23.28 0.42
CA THR A 91 -8.88 -23.21 -0.95
C THR A 91 -7.80 -24.26 -1.20
N GLN A 92 -7.17 -24.77 -0.13
CA GLN A 92 -6.13 -25.80 -0.22
C GLN A 92 -6.10 -26.73 0.99
N GLU A 93 -6.08 -28.04 0.72
CA GLU A 93 -6.00 -29.07 1.76
C GLU A 93 -4.59 -29.63 1.96
N LYS A 94 -3.74 -29.52 0.93
CA LYS A 94 -2.34 -29.98 0.96
C LYS A 94 -1.46 -28.80 1.29
N LEU A 95 -0.63 -28.96 2.32
CA LEU A 95 0.14 -27.88 2.91
C LEU A 95 1.61 -28.28 2.97
N ASN A 96 2.49 -27.29 2.86
CA ASN A 96 3.90 -27.39 3.16
C ASN A 96 4.19 -26.58 4.42
N ILE A 97 4.36 -27.21 5.58
CA ILE A 97 4.67 -26.51 6.83
C ILE A 97 6.17 -26.58 7.08
N TYR A 98 6.79 -25.45 7.36
CA TYR A 98 8.19 -25.31 7.73
C TYR A 98 8.26 -24.76 9.15
N VAL A 99 8.85 -25.51 10.09
CA VAL A 99 9.21 -24.97 11.40
C VAL A 99 10.67 -24.54 11.36
N VAL A 100 10.91 -23.26 11.58
CA VAL A 100 12.21 -22.61 11.37
C VAL A 100 12.69 -21.92 12.64
N ALA A 101 14.00 -21.65 12.73
CA ALA A 101 14.59 -20.89 13.83
C ALA A 101 13.99 -19.47 13.94
N ASP A 102 13.93 -18.96 15.18
CA ASP A 102 13.23 -17.70 15.52
C ASP A 102 13.85 -16.44 14.93
N ASP A 103 15.12 -16.52 14.51
CA ASP A 103 15.90 -15.42 13.94
C ASP A 103 15.87 -15.39 12.40
N ARG A 104 15.20 -16.36 11.75
CA ARG A 104 15.15 -16.42 10.28
C ARG A 104 14.14 -15.47 9.65
N ILE A 105 12.99 -15.30 10.28
CA ILE A 105 11.86 -14.52 9.78
C ILE A 105 11.23 -13.77 10.94
N VAL A 106 10.70 -12.57 10.67
CA VAL A 106 10.13 -11.67 11.69
C VAL A 106 8.83 -12.20 12.31
N GLY A 107 8.09 -13.02 11.55
CA GLY A 107 6.81 -13.62 11.94
C GLY A 107 6.45 -14.77 11.01
N PRO A 108 5.25 -15.36 11.15
CA PRO A 108 4.80 -16.43 10.28
C PRO A 108 4.64 -15.95 8.84
N VAL A 109 5.21 -16.68 7.89
CA VAL A 109 5.21 -16.35 6.46
C VAL A 109 4.30 -17.33 5.73
N VAL A 110 3.29 -16.81 5.04
CA VAL A 110 2.34 -17.59 4.24
C VAL A 110 2.65 -17.32 2.77
N GLU A 111 3.18 -18.33 2.07
CA GLU A 111 3.61 -18.22 0.68
C GLU A 111 3.02 -19.36 -0.15
N ALA A 112 2.10 -19.04 -1.07
CA ALA A 112 1.41 -20.01 -1.92
C ALA A 112 0.74 -21.16 -1.14
N ASP A 113 1.39 -22.33 -1.07
CA ASP A 113 0.94 -23.52 -0.34
C ASP A 113 1.80 -23.82 0.92
N ALA A 114 2.71 -22.92 1.26
CA ALA A 114 3.67 -23.06 2.35
C ALA A 114 3.42 -22.09 3.51
N LEU A 115 3.60 -22.59 4.74
CA LEU A 115 3.64 -21.80 5.96
C LEU A 115 5.02 -21.99 6.60
N PHE A 116 5.79 -20.91 6.74
CA PHE A 116 7.00 -20.88 7.54
C PHE A 116 6.68 -20.29 8.90
N LEU A 117 6.88 -21.08 9.94
CA LEU A 117 6.48 -20.78 11.30
C LEU A 117 7.73 -20.78 12.21
N PRO A 118 8.09 -19.64 12.81
CA PRO A 118 9.16 -19.62 13.81
C PRO A 118 8.79 -20.49 15.00
N LYS A 119 9.76 -21.18 15.59
CA LYS A 119 9.54 -22.13 16.69
C LYS A 119 8.79 -21.51 17.87
N LYS A 120 9.03 -20.24 18.21
CA LYS A 120 8.32 -19.52 19.29
C LYS A 120 6.79 -19.50 19.10
N TYR A 121 6.30 -19.44 17.86
CA TYR A 121 4.86 -19.43 17.56
C TYR A 121 4.19 -20.80 17.73
N LEU A 122 4.93 -21.87 18.01
CA LEU A 122 4.35 -23.15 18.43
C LEU A 122 3.91 -23.15 19.89
N TYR A 123 4.53 -22.30 20.71
CA TYR A 123 4.43 -22.34 22.16
C TYR A 123 3.77 -21.10 22.75
N GLU A 124 4.09 -19.93 22.19
CA GLU A 124 3.64 -18.63 22.70
C GLU A 124 2.31 -18.19 22.08
N TYR A 125 2.01 -18.65 20.87
CA TYR A 125 0.84 -18.24 20.09
C TYR A 125 0.08 -19.44 19.56
N ASP A 126 -1.17 -19.24 19.16
CA ASP A 126 -1.97 -20.30 18.58
C ASP A 126 -1.62 -20.54 17.12
N TYR A 127 -0.69 -21.46 16.85
CA TYR A 127 -0.28 -21.82 15.49
C TYR A 127 -1.45 -22.25 14.59
N ARG A 128 -2.60 -22.66 15.16
CA ARG A 128 -3.78 -23.04 14.39
C ARG A 128 -4.33 -21.88 13.57
N TYR A 129 -4.18 -20.64 14.05
CA TYR A 129 -4.60 -19.45 13.32
C TYR A 129 -3.81 -19.27 12.02
N TRP A 130 -2.49 -19.49 12.04
CA TRP A 130 -1.66 -19.40 10.83
C TRP A 130 -1.97 -20.51 9.82
N ILE A 131 -2.42 -21.68 10.29
CA ILE A 131 -2.93 -22.74 9.40
C ILE A 131 -4.24 -22.30 8.74
N VAL A 132 -5.13 -21.62 9.47
CA VAL A 132 -6.36 -21.05 8.89
C VAL A 132 -6.01 -20.06 7.79
N GLN A 133 -5.10 -19.11 8.05
CA GLN A 133 -4.65 -18.15 7.03
C GLN A 133 -4.13 -18.82 5.76
N LEU A 134 -3.24 -19.82 5.91
CA LEU A 134 -2.73 -20.59 4.78
C LEU A 134 -3.87 -21.28 4.01
N MET A 135 -4.76 -22.00 4.71
CA MET A 135 -5.80 -22.80 4.07
C MET A 135 -6.90 -21.98 3.41
N LEU A 136 -7.16 -20.78 3.94
CA LEU A 136 -8.14 -19.83 3.40
C LEU A 136 -7.53 -18.84 2.41
N LYS A 137 -6.19 -18.77 2.29
CA LYS A 137 -5.44 -17.76 1.53
C LYS A 137 -5.85 -16.33 1.92
N LYS A 138 -5.97 -16.10 3.22
CA LYS A 138 -6.38 -14.82 3.79
C LYS A 138 -5.35 -14.36 4.80
N GLY A 139 -4.99 -13.09 4.75
CA GLY A 139 -3.98 -12.51 5.63
C GLY A 139 -4.46 -12.41 7.07
N GLN A 140 -3.60 -11.91 7.94
CA GLN A 140 -4.00 -11.55 9.29
C GLN A 140 -4.96 -10.35 9.22
N CYS A 141 -6.21 -10.55 9.64
CA CYS A 141 -7.25 -9.51 9.73
C CYS A 141 -8.36 -10.00 10.67
N LYS A 142 -9.37 -9.15 10.93
CA LYS A 142 -10.52 -9.52 11.78
C LYS A 142 -11.27 -10.73 11.22
N GLU A 143 -11.57 -10.73 9.93
CA GLU A 143 -12.38 -11.80 9.32
C GLU A 143 -11.67 -13.17 9.41
N SER A 144 -10.38 -13.25 9.11
CA SER A 144 -9.65 -14.53 9.21
C SER A 144 -9.55 -15.01 10.66
N PHE A 145 -9.54 -14.09 11.63
CA PHE A 145 -9.57 -14.43 13.05
C PHE A 145 -10.96 -14.91 13.53
N GLU A 146 -12.04 -14.31 13.05
CA GLU A 146 -13.40 -14.82 13.30
C GLU A 146 -13.60 -16.22 12.73
N GLU A 147 -13.10 -16.50 11.52
CA GLU A 147 -13.10 -17.85 10.94
C GLU A 147 -12.37 -18.84 11.85
N TYR A 148 -11.20 -18.47 12.36
CA TYR A 148 -10.47 -19.28 13.32
C TYR A 148 -11.27 -19.55 14.60
N LYS A 149 -11.90 -18.52 15.20
CA LYS A 149 -12.71 -18.68 16.41
C LYS A 149 -13.88 -19.63 16.17
N ASN A 150 -14.55 -19.52 15.03
CA ASN A 150 -15.67 -20.36 14.64
C ASN A 150 -15.25 -21.82 14.41
N ILE A 151 -14.17 -22.04 13.65
CA ILE A 151 -13.66 -23.39 13.33
C ILE A 151 -13.26 -24.15 14.60
N PHE A 152 -12.64 -23.46 15.57
CA PHE A 152 -12.08 -24.07 16.77
C PHE A 152 -12.92 -23.89 18.04
N ASN A 153 -14.02 -23.15 17.96
CA ASN A 153 -14.91 -22.83 19.08
C ASN A 153 -14.16 -22.19 20.26
N VAL A 154 -13.46 -21.10 19.99
CA VAL A 154 -12.57 -20.39 20.93
C VAL A 154 -12.93 -18.90 21.04
N GLU A 155 -14.17 -18.60 21.44
CA GLU A 155 -14.72 -17.23 21.47
C GLU A 155 -13.90 -16.23 22.30
N SER A 156 -13.22 -16.69 23.36
CA SER A 156 -12.40 -15.85 24.24
C SER A 156 -10.93 -15.74 23.79
N ALA A 157 -10.58 -16.23 22.61
CA ALA A 157 -9.23 -16.10 22.09
C ALA A 157 -8.95 -14.64 21.69
N GLU A 158 -7.74 -14.18 21.98
CA GLU A 158 -7.21 -12.91 21.49
C GLU A 158 -6.46 -13.14 20.18
N GLN A 159 -6.57 -12.19 19.25
CA GLN A 159 -5.89 -12.30 17.96
C GLN A 159 -4.39 -12.20 18.17
N PRO A 160 -3.59 -13.16 17.69
CA PRO A 160 -2.15 -13.02 17.72
C PRO A 160 -1.77 -11.89 16.77
N VAL A 161 -1.04 -10.90 17.28
CA VAL A 161 -0.55 -9.75 16.52
C VAL A 161 0.95 -9.85 16.28
N ILE A 162 1.39 -9.45 15.09
CA ILE A 162 2.83 -9.35 14.76
C ILE A 162 3.40 -8.02 15.26
N PHE A 163 2.60 -6.96 15.21
CA PHE A 163 2.94 -5.61 15.67
C PHE A 163 1.95 -5.14 16.73
N SER A 164 2.41 -4.32 17.67
CA SER A 164 1.54 -3.80 18.73
C SER A 164 0.56 -2.77 18.16
N THR A 165 -0.71 -2.86 18.56
CA THR A 165 -1.74 -1.84 18.30
C THR A 165 -2.03 -1.00 19.55
N THR A 166 -1.18 -1.10 20.58
CA THR A 166 -1.38 -0.36 21.84
C THR A 166 -1.29 1.14 21.58
N GLY A 167 -2.34 1.86 21.94
CA GLY A 167 -2.41 3.32 21.77
C GLY A 167 -3.06 3.77 20.47
N PHE A 168 -3.46 2.84 19.60
CA PHE A 168 -4.20 3.16 18.39
C PHE A 168 -5.58 3.73 18.74
N SER A 169 -6.01 4.70 17.95
CA SER A 169 -7.36 5.23 17.94
C SER A 169 -8.37 4.20 17.41
N GLU A 170 -9.66 4.44 17.63
CA GLU A 170 -10.74 3.57 17.14
C GLU A 170 -10.71 3.43 15.60
N GLU A 171 -10.47 4.54 14.88
CA GLU A 171 -10.34 4.56 13.42
C GLU A 171 -9.13 3.74 12.91
N GLN A 172 -8.00 3.82 13.62
CA GLN A 172 -6.82 3.03 13.28
C GLN A 172 -7.08 1.53 13.52
N LEU A 173 -7.81 1.18 14.59
CA LEU A 173 -8.17 -0.21 14.85
C LEU A 173 -9.16 -0.75 13.81
N GLU A 174 -10.10 0.06 13.34
CA GLU A 174 -10.99 -0.31 12.22
C GLU A 174 -10.19 -0.55 10.94
N THR A 175 -9.22 0.32 10.64
CA THR A 175 -8.31 0.15 9.49
C THR A 175 -7.51 -1.16 9.61
N VAL A 176 -7.01 -1.50 10.80
CA VAL A 176 -6.30 -2.78 11.06
C VAL A 176 -7.23 -3.98 10.88
N ASP A 177 -8.48 -3.87 11.32
CA ASP A 177 -9.48 -4.94 11.24
C ASP A 177 -9.80 -5.31 9.77
N GLU A 178 -9.84 -4.30 8.90
CA GLU A 178 -10.17 -4.39 7.48
C GLU A 178 -8.96 -4.70 6.58
N THR A 179 -7.74 -4.45 7.06
CA THR A 179 -6.51 -4.66 6.30
C THR A 179 -5.97 -6.07 6.51
N GLU A 180 -5.71 -6.79 5.41
CA GLU A 180 -5.04 -8.09 5.47
C GLU A 180 -3.51 -7.92 5.49
N LEU A 181 -2.87 -8.35 6.57
CA LEU A 181 -1.40 -8.39 6.67
C LEU A 181 -0.86 -9.77 6.26
N PHE A 182 0.07 -9.77 5.31
CA PHE A 182 0.91 -10.91 4.94
C PHE A 182 2.38 -10.61 5.18
N ILE A 183 3.18 -11.66 5.35
CA ILE A 183 4.64 -11.59 5.26
C ILE A 183 5.09 -12.54 4.17
N ASP A 184 5.86 -12.04 3.21
CA ASP A 184 6.36 -12.82 2.09
C ASP A 184 7.70 -13.53 2.39
N GLY A 185 8.25 -14.20 1.37
CA GLY A 185 9.50 -14.93 1.52
C GLY A 185 10.77 -14.10 1.63
N ASP A 186 10.72 -12.82 1.22
CA ASP A 186 11.77 -11.81 1.36
C ASP A 186 11.64 -11.01 2.68
N ASN A 187 10.70 -11.42 3.55
CA ASN A 187 10.30 -10.71 4.75
C ASN A 187 9.77 -9.30 4.42
N ASN A 188 9.03 -9.11 3.34
CA ASN A 188 8.23 -7.90 3.18
C ASN A 188 6.90 -8.06 3.90
N CYS A 189 6.48 -7.04 4.63
CA CYS A 189 5.12 -6.91 5.12
C CYS A 189 4.27 -6.34 3.98
N ILE A 190 3.16 -7.03 3.72
CA ILE A 190 2.23 -6.70 2.65
C ILE A 190 0.87 -6.45 3.30
N PHE A 191 0.40 -5.21 3.22
CA PHE A 191 -0.92 -4.79 3.71
C PHE A 191 -1.87 -4.70 2.52
N LYS A 192 -2.90 -5.53 2.48
CA LYS A 192 -3.91 -5.50 1.41
C LYS A 192 -5.22 -4.94 1.93
N THR A 193 -5.75 -3.97 1.20
CA THR A 193 -7.10 -3.43 1.38
C THR A 193 -7.96 -3.76 0.16
N ASP A 194 -9.20 -3.25 0.12
CA ASP A 194 -10.01 -3.31 -1.09
C ASP A 194 -9.42 -2.38 -2.16
N GLY A 195 -8.68 -2.98 -3.09
CA GLY A 195 -8.10 -2.32 -4.26
C GLY A 195 -6.71 -1.70 -4.10
N SER A 196 -6.05 -1.88 -2.95
CA SER A 196 -4.66 -1.43 -2.77
C SER A 196 -3.79 -2.45 -2.04
N GLU A 197 -2.49 -2.47 -2.39
CA GLU A 197 -1.46 -3.29 -1.73
C GLU A 197 -0.30 -2.39 -1.29
N PHE A 198 0.09 -2.42 -0.02
CA PHE A 198 1.23 -1.68 0.51
C PHE A 198 2.34 -2.65 0.91
N ILE A 199 3.49 -2.53 0.26
CA ILE A 199 4.63 -3.42 0.42
C ILE A 199 5.76 -2.65 1.11
N ILE A 200 6.18 -3.12 2.28
CA ILE A 200 7.33 -2.57 3.02
C ILE A 200 8.27 -3.71 3.43
N ASN A 201 9.58 -3.48 3.34
CA ASN A 201 10.54 -4.45 3.88
C ASN A 201 10.43 -4.52 5.42
N SER A 202 10.31 -5.72 6.01
CA SER A 202 10.11 -5.85 7.46
C SER A 202 11.31 -5.41 8.29
N ASN A 203 12.51 -5.26 7.71
CA ASN A 203 13.63 -4.69 8.45
C ASN A 203 13.46 -3.18 8.68
N LEU A 204 12.50 -2.55 8.01
CA LEU A 204 12.16 -1.14 8.14
C LEU A 204 10.95 -0.90 9.04
N ILE A 205 10.25 -1.94 9.50
CA ILE A 205 9.03 -1.80 10.29
C ILE A 205 9.31 -2.01 11.79
N ASP A 206 9.02 -0.98 12.57
CA ASP A 206 8.85 -1.02 14.02
C ASP A 206 7.43 -0.59 14.38
N ASP A 207 7.05 -0.62 15.66
CA ASP A 207 5.68 -0.24 16.09
C ASP A 207 5.30 1.19 15.64
N SER A 208 6.26 2.13 15.62
CA SER A 208 6.05 3.52 15.19
C SER A 208 5.82 3.63 13.68
N THR A 209 6.56 2.85 12.90
CA THR A 209 6.41 2.79 11.44
C THR A 209 5.13 2.07 11.07
N TYR A 210 4.74 1.04 11.82
CA TYR A 210 3.47 0.35 11.64
C TYR A 210 2.28 1.28 11.86
N GLU A 211 2.27 2.06 12.95
CA GLU A 211 1.23 3.08 13.19
C GLU A 211 1.10 4.05 12.01
N LYS A 212 2.22 4.57 11.50
CA LYS A 212 2.23 5.46 10.33
C LYS A 212 1.71 4.80 9.06
N ILE A 213 1.99 3.51 8.85
CA ILE A 213 1.48 2.79 7.68
C ILE A 213 -0.05 2.68 7.78
N ILE A 214 -0.58 2.37 8.96
CA ILE A 214 -2.03 2.33 9.17
C ILE A 214 -2.66 3.70 8.92
N ASP A 215 -2.02 4.79 9.36
CA ASP A 215 -2.48 6.14 9.03
C ASP A 215 -2.45 6.42 7.53
N ILE A 216 -1.39 6.01 6.83
CA ILE A 216 -1.25 6.16 5.38
C ILE A 216 -2.32 5.35 4.63
N ILE A 217 -2.63 4.12 5.05
CA ILE A 217 -3.69 3.30 4.46
C ILE A 217 -5.05 3.98 4.64
N LYS A 218 -5.31 4.53 5.82
CA LYS A 218 -6.55 5.27 6.10
C LYS A 218 -6.66 6.51 5.20
N VAL A 219 -5.60 7.30 5.10
CA VAL A 219 -5.57 8.51 4.27
C VAL A 219 -5.70 8.15 2.79
N GLU A 220 -5.07 7.07 2.33
CA GLU A 220 -5.19 6.58 0.95
C GLU A 220 -6.64 6.28 0.60
N SER A 221 -7.35 5.52 1.44
CA SER A 221 -8.75 5.14 1.19
C SER A 221 -9.64 6.37 1.06
N ILE A 222 -9.48 7.34 1.97
CA ILE A 222 -10.22 8.60 1.95
C ILE A 222 -9.85 9.44 0.70
N THR A 223 -8.55 9.52 0.38
CA THR A 223 -8.00 10.25 -0.80
C THR A 223 -8.54 9.71 -2.10
N LYS A 224 -8.51 8.39 -2.25
CA LYS A 224 -9.00 7.68 -3.42
C LYS A 224 -10.50 7.91 -3.62
N GLU A 225 -11.30 7.84 -2.56
CA GLU A 225 -12.75 8.04 -2.66
C GLU A 225 -13.11 9.50 -2.99
N ASN A 226 -12.50 10.48 -2.32
CA ASN A 226 -12.76 11.88 -2.64
C ASN A 226 -12.29 12.25 -4.04
N LEU A 227 -11.20 11.65 -4.51
CA LEU A 227 -10.74 11.83 -5.89
C LEU A 227 -11.74 11.25 -6.89
N LYS A 228 -12.25 10.04 -6.65
CA LYS A 228 -13.32 9.45 -7.49
C LYS A 228 -14.54 10.37 -7.55
N GLN A 229 -15.01 10.88 -6.41
CA GLN A 229 -16.14 11.81 -6.36
C GLN A 229 -15.85 13.10 -7.15
N LEU A 230 -14.65 13.68 -7.01
CA LEU A 230 -14.26 14.86 -7.78
C LEU A 230 -14.27 14.60 -9.29
N LEU A 231 -13.77 13.44 -9.72
CA LEU A 231 -13.76 13.04 -11.12
C LEU A 231 -15.18 12.83 -11.65
N GLU A 232 -16.06 12.17 -10.88
CA GLU A 232 -17.48 12.03 -11.20
C GLU A 232 -18.16 13.39 -11.37
N ASP A 233 -17.90 14.35 -10.48
CA ASP A 233 -18.48 15.70 -10.53
C ASP A 233 -18.11 16.47 -11.81
N ILE A 234 -16.93 16.19 -12.38
CA ILE A 234 -16.47 16.77 -13.65
C ILE A 234 -16.71 15.85 -14.87
N ASN A 235 -17.53 14.80 -14.70
CA ASN A 235 -17.89 13.80 -15.73
C ASN A 235 -16.69 13.06 -16.32
N ILE A 236 -15.78 12.64 -15.45
CA ILE A 236 -14.63 11.80 -15.76
C ILE A 236 -14.78 10.51 -14.97
N ASP A 237 -14.92 9.38 -15.65
CA ASP A 237 -15.22 8.07 -15.04
C ASP A 237 -14.03 7.11 -15.02
N GLN A 238 -12.86 7.54 -15.51
CA GLN A 238 -11.63 6.75 -15.57
C GLN A 238 -10.41 7.64 -15.28
N SER A 239 -9.30 7.02 -14.85
CA SER A 239 -8.00 7.70 -14.88
C SER A 239 -7.69 8.15 -16.31
N MET A 240 -6.95 9.25 -16.45
CA MET A 240 -6.70 9.93 -17.72
C MET A 240 -6.08 9.00 -18.78
N TYR A 241 -5.37 7.95 -18.36
CA TYR A 241 -4.63 7.05 -19.24
C TYR A 241 -4.99 5.57 -19.08
N GLY A 242 -6.17 5.28 -18.51
CA GLY A 242 -6.74 3.93 -18.46
C GLY A 242 -6.14 3.01 -17.39
N GLY A 243 -5.41 3.58 -16.42
CA GLY A 243 -4.99 2.87 -15.22
C GLY A 243 -6.18 2.43 -14.35
N ASN A 244 -6.10 1.22 -13.80
CA ASN A 244 -7.11 0.70 -12.89
C ASN A 244 -6.92 1.33 -11.50
N VAL A 245 -7.76 2.32 -11.20
CA VAL A 245 -7.72 3.09 -9.95
C VAL A 245 -8.09 2.26 -8.72
N ASP A 246 -8.65 1.07 -8.94
CA ASP A 246 -8.96 0.07 -7.90
C ASP A 246 -7.89 -1.01 -7.80
N ASP A 247 -6.73 -0.85 -8.44
CA ASP A 247 -5.61 -1.79 -8.35
C ASP A 247 -4.28 -1.02 -8.28
N ILE A 248 -3.97 -0.53 -7.07
CA ILE A 248 -2.79 0.29 -6.79
C ILE A 248 -1.83 -0.48 -5.90
N THR A 249 -0.55 -0.52 -6.26
CA THR A 249 0.51 -1.04 -5.38
C THR A 249 1.43 0.06 -4.92
N TYR A 250 1.61 0.16 -3.61
CA TYR A 250 2.51 1.08 -2.95
C TYR A 250 3.77 0.36 -2.49
N HIS A 251 4.93 0.82 -2.94
CA HIS A 251 6.23 0.41 -2.48
C HIS A 251 6.77 1.42 -1.47
N ILE A 252 6.83 1.03 -0.18
CA ILE A 252 7.36 1.88 0.89
C ILE A 252 8.83 1.55 1.09
N GLU A 253 9.70 2.45 0.65
CA GLU A 253 11.15 2.25 0.75
C GLU A 253 11.80 3.03 1.90
N ASN A 254 11.29 4.23 2.21
CA ASN A 254 11.83 5.12 3.26
C ASN A 254 13.36 5.31 3.21
N LYS A 255 13.96 5.33 2.02
CA LYS A 255 15.42 5.47 1.82
C LYS A 255 15.86 6.93 1.63
N GLY A 256 14.93 7.88 1.70
CA GLY A 256 15.13 9.24 1.24
C GLY A 256 15.15 9.34 -0.29
N GLY A 257 15.07 10.56 -0.82
CA GLY A 257 14.86 10.78 -2.26
C GLY A 257 13.40 11.10 -2.59
N ARG A 258 13.09 11.22 -3.88
CA ARG A 258 11.75 11.56 -4.36
C ARG A 258 10.87 10.32 -4.44
N SER A 259 9.63 10.45 -4.02
CA SER A 259 8.59 9.51 -4.40
C SER A 259 8.26 9.66 -5.89
N TYR A 260 7.62 8.65 -6.46
CA TYR A 260 7.23 8.66 -7.86
C TYR A 260 6.12 7.65 -8.11
N THR A 261 5.43 7.83 -9.22
CA THR A 261 4.34 6.96 -9.68
C THR A 261 4.62 6.47 -11.10
N SER A 262 4.31 5.22 -11.37
CA SER A 262 4.39 4.62 -12.69
C SER A 262 3.10 3.86 -13.00
N ILE A 263 2.73 3.85 -14.28
CA ILE A 263 1.60 3.05 -14.77
C ILE A 263 2.18 1.98 -15.68
N ASP A 264 1.97 0.72 -15.31
CA ASP A 264 2.44 -0.43 -16.05
C ASP A 264 1.62 -0.65 -17.34
N SER A 265 2.16 -1.44 -18.26
CA SER A 265 1.55 -1.67 -19.58
C SER A 265 0.17 -2.34 -19.54
N ASP A 266 -0.18 -2.98 -18.42
CA ASP A 266 -1.49 -3.59 -18.16
C ASP A 266 -2.46 -2.64 -17.42
N GLY A 267 -2.05 -1.39 -17.17
CA GLY A 267 -2.84 -0.38 -16.49
C GLY A 267 -2.72 -0.43 -14.97
N LYS A 268 -1.84 -1.24 -14.40
CA LYS A 268 -1.59 -1.25 -12.95
C LYS A 268 -0.86 0.01 -12.53
N ILE A 269 -1.27 0.62 -11.42
CA ILE A 269 -0.62 1.81 -10.86
C ILE A 269 0.37 1.36 -9.77
N ASP A 270 1.66 1.66 -9.95
CA ASP A 270 2.70 1.42 -8.95
C ASP A 270 3.24 2.75 -8.41
N ILE A 271 3.12 2.97 -7.10
CA ILE A 271 3.56 4.17 -6.40
C ILE A 271 4.70 3.83 -5.47
N THR A 272 5.84 4.51 -5.59
CA THR A 272 6.95 4.38 -4.64
C THR A 272 6.97 5.55 -3.67
N LEU A 273 6.79 5.26 -2.37
CA LEU A 273 6.87 6.25 -1.30
C LEU A 273 8.24 6.20 -0.62
N ASN A 274 9.07 7.22 -0.88
CA ASN A 274 10.37 7.41 -0.22
C ASN A 274 10.28 8.21 1.09
N ASN A 275 9.10 8.78 1.38
CA ASN A 275 8.77 9.45 2.63
C ASN A 275 7.32 9.12 3.02
N LEU A 276 7.10 8.80 4.31
CA LEU A 276 5.80 8.44 4.88
C LEU A 276 5.06 9.68 5.39
N THR A 277 4.66 10.56 4.46
CA THR A 277 3.82 11.72 4.77
C THR A 277 2.55 11.66 3.93
N GLU A 278 1.42 12.00 4.55
CA GLU A 278 0.10 12.11 3.91
C GLU A 278 0.18 12.93 2.61
N ARG A 279 0.85 14.08 2.64
CA ARG A 279 0.98 14.94 1.45
C ARG A 279 1.73 14.30 0.28
N THR A 280 2.74 13.49 0.58
CA THR A 280 3.47 12.77 -0.48
C THR A 280 2.58 11.67 -1.07
N LEU A 281 1.86 10.94 -0.23
CA LEU A 281 0.87 9.95 -0.69
C LEU A 281 -0.21 10.61 -1.58
N GLU A 282 -0.81 11.70 -1.14
CA GLU A 282 -1.84 12.42 -1.89
C GLU A 282 -1.31 12.83 -3.28
N HIS A 283 -0.13 13.44 -3.34
CA HIS A 283 0.49 13.90 -4.58
C HIS A 283 0.77 12.74 -5.55
N GLU A 284 1.39 11.66 -5.07
CA GLU A 284 1.68 10.50 -5.92
C GLU A 284 0.42 9.75 -6.33
N LEU A 285 -0.58 9.69 -5.46
CA LEU A 285 -1.88 9.11 -5.82
C LEU A 285 -2.53 9.89 -6.96
N MET A 286 -2.46 11.23 -6.96
CA MET A 286 -2.94 12.02 -8.09
C MET A 286 -2.21 11.64 -9.39
N HIS A 287 -0.89 11.42 -9.33
CA HIS A 287 -0.14 10.98 -10.49
C HIS A 287 -0.67 9.65 -11.07
N GLY A 288 -1.11 8.71 -10.22
CA GLY A 288 -1.75 7.47 -10.67
C GLY A 288 -3.01 7.67 -11.52
N PHE A 289 -3.69 8.82 -11.35
CA PHE A 289 -4.88 9.16 -12.11
C PHE A 289 -4.61 10.08 -13.31
N PHE A 290 -3.50 10.82 -13.31
CA PHE A 290 -3.27 11.94 -14.24
C PHE A 290 -1.97 11.90 -15.04
N VAL A 291 -1.08 10.92 -14.85
CA VAL A 291 0.26 10.91 -15.50
C VAL A 291 0.25 10.48 -16.96
N ASP A 292 0.81 11.32 -17.84
CA ASP A 292 1.35 10.93 -19.15
C ASP A 292 2.68 11.63 -19.46
N TYR A 293 3.75 10.88 -19.28
CA TYR A 293 5.11 11.35 -19.54
C TYR A 293 5.44 11.54 -21.04
N THR A 294 4.47 11.47 -21.97
CA THR A 294 4.74 11.60 -23.41
C THR A 294 4.86 13.04 -23.91
N ASP A 295 4.15 14.02 -23.33
CA ASP A 295 4.30 15.44 -23.68
C ASP A 295 4.99 16.27 -22.59
N LEU A 296 6.31 16.37 -22.70
CA LEU A 296 7.14 17.17 -21.81
C LEU A 296 6.79 18.68 -21.79
N ASN A 297 5.99 19.20 -22.73
CA ASN A 297 5.49 20.58 -22.68
C ASN A 297 4.30 20.77 -21.71
N LYS A 298 3.72 19.66 -21.23
CA LYS A 298 2.60 19.63 -20.29
C LYS A 298 3.00 19.06 -18.92
N TYR A 299 4.18 18.45 -18.82
CA TYR A 299 4.70 17.89 -17.57
C TYR A 299 4.61 18.83 -16.35
N TRP A 300 4.89 20.13 -16.52
CA TRP A 300 4.75 21.09 -15.43
C TRP A 300 3.29 21.31 -14.99
N ILE A 301 2.33 21.17 -15.91
CA ILE A 301 0.90 21.23 -15.60
C ILE A 301 0.52 20.00 -14.80
N GLU A 302 1.02 18.81 -15.15
CA GLU A 302 0.74 17.57 -14.40
C GLU A 302 1.18 17.69 -12.94
N GLU A 303 2.43 18.11 -12.71
CA GLU A 303 2.94 18.33 -11.35
C GLU A 303 2.16 19.42 -10.60
N GLY A 304 1.86 20.53 -11.29
CA GLY A 304 1.06 21.62 -10.73
C GLY A 304 -0.38 21.22 -10.42
N PHE A 305 -0.97 20.35 -11.24
CA PHE A 305 -2.32 19.84 -11.12
C PHE A 305 -2.42 18.84 -9.98
N CYS A 306 -1.47 17.92 -9.85
CA CYS A 306 -1.41 16.98 -8.74
C CYS A 306 -1.29 17.71 -7.40
N GLU A 307 -0.45 18.75 -7.32
CA GLU A 307 -0.38 19.61 -6.14
C GLU A 307 -1.69 20.38 -5.89
N TYR A 308 -2.34 20.88 -6.94
CA TYR A 308 -3.59 21.63 -6.84
C TYR A 308 -4.77 20.76 -6.37
N VAL A 309 -4.97 19.60 -6.99
CA VAL A 309 -6.07 18.69 -6.63
C VAL A 309 -5.87 18.13 -5.23
N ALA A 310 -4.66 17.67 -4.88
CA ALA A 310 -4.36 17.23 -3.53
C ALA A 310 -4.68 18.33 -2.50
N TYR A 311 -4.45 19.61 -2.85
CA TYR A 311 -4.80 20.73 -1.99
C TYR A 311 -6.32 20.96 -1.84
N ILE A 312 -7.09 20.86 -2.92
CA ILE A 312 -8.55 21.02 -2.88
C ILE A 312 -9.20 19.92 -2.03
N LEU A 313 -8.77 18.68 -2.24
CA LEU A 313 -9.34 17.53 -1.56
C LEU A 313 -8.97 17.51 -0.07
N TYR A 314 -7.76 17.98 0.24
CA TYR A 314 -7.20 17.98 1.59
C TYR A 314 -6.54 19.33 1.87
N PRO A 315 -7.36 20.37 2.14
CA PRO A 315 -6.81 21.61 2.65
C PRO A 315 -6.21 21.26 4.00
N GLU A 316 -4.88 21.25 4.10
CA GLU A 316 -4.18 21.07 5.37
C GLU A 316 -4.89 21.98 6.39
N THR A 317 -5.56 21.39 7.37
CA THR A 317 -6.21 22.16 8.44
C THR A 317 -5.17 23.05 9.12
N LYS A 318 -3.92 22.57 9.17
CA LYS A 318 -2.72 23.30 9.60
C LYS A 318 -2.16 24.29 8.59
N LEU A 319 -2.51 24.27 7.30
CA LEU A 319 -2.15 25.30 6.33
C LEU A 319 -3.21 26.38 6.28
N VAL A 320 -4.51 26.12 6.43
CA VAL A 320 -5.48 27.21 6.62
C VAL A 320 -5.28 27.88 7.99
N GLU A 321 -5.14 27.08 9.06
CA GLU A 321 -4.71 27.62 10.35
C GLU A 321 -3.28 28.17 10.30
N GLY A 322 -2.39 27.55 9.52
CA GLY A 322 -1.00 27.94 9.34
C GLY A 322 -0.88 29.25 8.61
N ILE A 323 -1.49 29.43 7.45
CA ILE A 323 -1.63 30.70 6.73
C ILE A 323 -2.23 31.77 7.64
N SER A 324 -3.22 31.42 8.48
CA SER A 324 -3.77 32.33 9.49
C SER A 324 -2.80 32.65 10.66
N LYS A 325 -1.74 31.85 10.85
CA LYS A 325 -0.74 31.95 11.94
C LYS A 325 0.71 32.23 11.48
N MET A 326 1.02 32.07 10.19
CA MET A 326 2.32 32.07 9.48
C MET A 326 2.44 33.25 8.53
N SER A 327 1.50 34.20 8.57
CA SER A 327 1.87 35.54 8.18
C SER A 327 3.08 35.91 9.04
N VAL A 328 4.22 36.13 8.40
CA VAL A 328 5.39 36.77 9.02
C VAL A 328 5.02 38.19 9.53
N ASP A 329 3.80 38.65 9.26
CA ASP A 329 3.13 39.75 9.91
C ASP A 329 2.55 39.35 11.27
N ASP A 330 2.81 40.19 12.26
CA ASP A 330 2.36 40.09 13.65
C ASP A 330 0.83 39.94 13.84
N SER A 331 0.01 39.97 12.77
CA SER A 331 -1.39 39.49 12.80
C SER A 331 -1.93 39.17 11.39
N TYR A 332 -2.72 38.10 11.27
CA TYR A 332 -3.57 37.83 10.09
C TYR A 332 -4.54 38.98 9.81
N GLU A 333 -4.90 39.77 10.82
CA GLU A 333 -5.83 40.89 10.66
C GLU A 333 -5.25 42.10 9.94
N ASP A 334 -3.92 42.29 9.93
CA ASP A 334 -3.23 43.47 9.36
C ASP A 334 -2.02 43.14 8.45
N GLY A 335 -1.81 41.86 8.09
CA GLY A 335 -0.63 41.43 7.33
C GLY A 335 -0.64 41.63 5.81
N ASP A 336 0.53 41.57 5.18
CA ASP A 336 0.79 41.56 3.74
C ASP A 336 -0.13 40.59 2.99
N PHE A 337 -0.35 39.38 3.51
CA PHE A 337 -1.24 38.40 2.86
C PHE A 337 -2.71 38.83 2.88
N LYS A 338 -3.21 39.42 3.98
CA LYS A 338 -4.59 39.93 4.01
C LYS A 338 -4.75 41.16 3.13
N ARG A 339 -3.75 42.04 3.05
CA ARG A 339 -3.72 43.15 2.07
C ARG A 339 -3.74 42.63 0.63
N TYR A 340 -2.98 41.58 0.36
CA TYR A 340 -3.01 40.87 -0.91
C TYR A 340 -4.42 40.35 -1.23
N LEU A 341 -5.04 39.60 -0.31
CA LEU A 341 -6.42 39.10 -0.46
C LEU A 341 -7.43 40.24 -0.71
N GLN A 342 -7.36 41.32 0.07
CA GLN A 342 -8.22 42.50 -0.12
C GLN A 342 -8.03 43.14 -1.51
N SER A 343 -6.79 43.20 -2.01
CA SER A 343 -6.50 43.73 -3.35
C SER A 343 -7.10 42.87 -4.47
N LYS A 344 -7.37 41.59 -4.21
CA LYS A 344 -7.95 40.63 -5.14
C LYS A 344 -9.47 40.52 -5.05
N ASN A 345 -10.12 41.26 -4.16
CA ASN A 345 -11.58 41.32 -4.03
C ASN A 345 -12.22 39.93 -3.82
N TYR A 346 -11.66 39.22 -2.84
CA TYR A 346 -11.72 37.77 -2.62
C TYR A 346 -13.03 37.22 -1.98
N ASP A 347 -13.33 35.92 -2.24
CA ASP A 347 -14.38 35.07 -1.62
C ASP A 347 -13.73 33.93 -0.83
N ASP A 348 -14.22 33.62 0.37
CA ASP A 348 -13.58 32.74 1.38
C ASP A 348 -13.24 31.31 0.90
N ASN A 349 -13.78 30.87 -0.23
CA ASN A 349 -13.58 29.53 -0.79
C ASN A 349 -12.23 29.29 -1.52
N ASP A 350 -11.45 30.33 -1.84
CA ASP A 350 -10.24 30.25 -2.69
C ASP A 350 -8.88 30.44 -1.94
N ILE A 351 -8.85 30.27 -0.61
CA ILE A 351 -7.83 30.93 0.24
C ILE A 351 -6.44 30.36 0.02
N GLY A 352 -6.39 29.05 -0.18
CA GLY A 352 -5.16 28.34 -0.44
C GLY A 352 -4.54 28.70 -1.77
N ARG A 353 -5.34 28.76 -2.82
CA ARG A 353 -4.86 29.20 -4.13
C ARG A 353 -4.29 30.61 -4.04
N MET A 354 -5.04 31.54 -3.42
CA MET A 354 -4.57 32.92 -3.24
C MET A 354 -3.29 33.01 -2.41
N TYR A 355 -3.10 32.09 -1.47
CA TYR A 355 -1.84 31.99 -0.72
C TYR A 355 -0.66 31.60 -1.60
N PHE A 356 -0.81 30.64 -2.51
CA PHE A 356 0.27 30.31 -3.44
C PHE A 356 0.55 31.45 -4.42
N ASP A 357 -0.48 32.11 -4.94
CA ASP A 357 -0.31 33.30 -5.79
C ASP A 357 0.43 34.43 -5.04
N TYR A 358 0.11 34.63 -3.76
CA TYR A 358 0.83 35.55 -2.87
C TYR A 358 2.30 35.16 -2.69
N VAL A 359 2.59 33.89 -2.42
CA VAL A 359 3.94 33.37 -2.23
C VAL A 359 4.79 33.53 -3.50
N VAL A 360 4.22 33.26 -4.68
CA VAL A 360 4.89 33.49 -5.97
C VAL A 360 5.10 34.98 -6.23
N ASN A 361 4.10 35.82 -5.96
CA ASN A 361 4.25 37.28 -6.08
C ASN A 361 5.39 37.82 -5.20
N ARG A 362 5.47 37.37 -3.93
CA ARG A 362 6.58 37.70 -3.01
C ARG A 362 7.94 37.35 -3.60
N LEU A 363 8.07 36.14 -4.17
CA LEU A 363 9.30 35.69 -4.83
C LEU A 363 9.70 36.65 -5.97
N TYR A 364 8.75 37.01 -6.84
CA TYR A 364 9.03 37.93 -7.97
C TYR A 364 9.29 39.37 -7.55
N GLN A 365 8.82 39.78 -6.37
CA GLN A 365 9.21 41.04 -5.73
C GLN A 365 10.62 40.99 -5.11
N GLY A 366 11.31 39.85 -5.15
CA GLY A 366 12.63 39.65 -4.54
C GLY A 366 12.58 39.62 -3.01
N LYS A 367 11.40 39.37 -2.42
CA LYS A 367 11.22 39.26 -0.98
C LYS A 367 11.66 37.88 -0.50
N ASP A 368 12.05 37.80 0.77
CA ASP A 368 12.41 36.53 1.38
C ASP A 368 11.20 35.59 1.44
N VAL A 369 11.40 34.39 0.92
CA VAL A 369 10.49 33.24 0.86
C VAL A 369 11.24 31.96 1.24
N SER A 370 12.32 32.09 2.02
CA SER A 370 13.21 30.98 2.37
C SER A 370 12.52 29.88 3.18
N ASP A 371 11.44 30.21 3.89
CA ASP A 371 10.55 29.32 4.62
C ASP A 371 9.68 28.42 3.72
N TYR A 372 9.77 28.55 2.39
CA TYR A 372 9.01 27.77 1.41
C TYR A 372 9.95 26.87 0.58
N PRO A 373 10.23 25.63 1.03
CA PRO A 373 11.19 24.74 0.38
C PRO A 373 10.82 24.43 -1.08
N LYS A 374 9.52 24.25 -1.38
CA LYS A 374 9.01 23.89 -2.72
C LYS A 374 9.22 24.98 -3.78
N LEU A 375 9.44 26.25 -3.39
CA LEU A 375 9.81 27.31 -4.34
C LEU A 375 11.24 27.17 -4.89
N LYS A 376 12.11 26.42 -4.20
CA LYS A 376 13.50 26.21 -4.62
C LYS A 376 13.66 24.99 -5.52
N GLU A 377 12.68 24.08 -5.48
CA GLU A 377 12.70 22.83 -6.22
C GLU A 377 12.00 23.03 -7.57
N LYS A 378 12.77 22.88 -8.66
CA LYS A 378 12.23 22.96 -10.01
C LYS A 378 11.52 21.67 -10.39
N VAL A 379 10.44 21.78 -11.14
CA VAL A 379 9.72 20.64 -11.71
C VAL A 379 10.73 19.71 -12.41
N ALA A 380 11.59 20.28 -13.25
CA ALA A 380 12.54 19.52 -14.04
C ALA A 380 13.92 19.28 -13.40
N THR A 381 14.02 19.17 -12.08
CA THR A 381 15.32 19.00 -11.38
C THR A 381 16.13 17.77 -11.88
N ASN A 382 15.45 16.74 -12.41
CA ASN A 382 16.07 15.52 -12.94
C ASN A 382 16.43 15.59 -14.43
N PHE A 383 15.98 16.63 -15.14
CA PHE A 383 16.31 16.83 -16.54
C PHE A 383 17.67 17.51 -16.64
N GLY A 384 18.45 17.11 -17.65
CA GLY A 384 19.72 17.78 -17.91
C GLY A 384 19.50 19.28 -18.18
N PRO A 385 20.46 20.18 -17.90
CA PRO A 385 20.32 21.61 -18.14
C PRO A 385 19.90 21.97 -19.58
N ASN A 386 20.30 21.11 -20.53
CA ASN A 386 19.97 21.24 -21.96
C ASN A 386 18.56 20.77 -22.32
N GLU A 387 17.87 20.03 -21.45
CA GLU A 387 16.49 19.58 -21.65
C GLU A 387 15.49 20.55 -21.04
N GLN A 388 15.83 21.18 -19.92
CA GLN A 388 14.99 22.19 -19.26
C GLN A 388 14.64 23.38 -20.15
N SER A 389 15.52 23.74 -21.09
CA SER A 389 15.30 24.87 -22.02
C SER A 389 14.56 24.48 -23.31
N LYS A 390 14.27 23.19 -23.52
CA LYS A 390 13.62 22.71 -24.75
C LYS A 390 12.10 22.68 -24.66
N TYR A 391 11.55 22.57 -23.46
CA TYR A 391 10.12 22.38 -23.22
C TYR A 391 9.58 23.49 -22.33
N TYR A 392 8.29 23.79 -22.48
CA TYR A 392 7.64 24.85 -21.70
C TYR A 392 7.55 24.49 -20.22
N GLY A 393 7.70 25.50 -19.35
CA GLY A 393 7.41 25.43 -17.91
C GLY A 393 8.30 24.52 -17.06
N LEU A 394 9.30 23.85 -17.66
CA LEU A 394 10.24 23.00 -16.92
C LEU A 394 11.13 23.77 -15.94
N ASP A 395 11.31 25.07 -16.18
CA ASP A 395 12.04 25.99 -15.32
C ASP A 395 11.18 26.54 -14.16
N LEU A 396 9.91 26.17 -14.06
CA LEU A 396 9.04 26.53 -12.94
C LEU A 396 9.38 25.68 -11.71
N SER A 397 9.24 26.28 -10.53
CA SER A 397 9.14 25.53 -9.27
C SER A 397 7.77 24.85 -9.15
N TYR A 398 7.65 23.84 -8.28
CA TYR A 398 6.36 23.19 -8.01
C TYR A 398 5.28 24.19 -7.60
N THR A 399 5.65 25.19 -6.79
CA THR A 399 4.72 26.26 -6.37
C THR A 399 4.33 27.20 -7.52
N GLU A 400 5.27 27.56 -8.40
CA GLU A 400 4.96 28.33 -9.61
C GLU A 400 4.05 27.53 -10.56
N ALA A 401 4.33 26.24 -10.74
CA ALA A 401 3.55 25.34 -11.57
C ALA A 401 2.11 25.18 -11.05
N MET A 402 1.93 24.99 -9.75
CA MET A 402 0.60 24.93 -9.12
C MET A 402 -0.18 26.24 -9.30
N SER A 403 0.44 27.39 -9.02
CA SER A 403 -0.20 28.72 -9.20
C SER A 403 -0.61 28.96 -10.65
N PHE A 404 0.28 28.64 -11.60
CA PHE A 404 -0.03 28.82 -13.02
C PHE A 404 -1.11 27.83 -13.50
N THR A 405 -1.08 26.59 -13.01
CA THR A 405 -2.12 25.59 -13.27
C THR A 405 -3.49 26.07 -12.79
N ALA A 406 -3.56 26.63 -11.58
CA ALA A 406 -4.80 27.20 -11.04
C ALA A 406 -5.34 28.34 -11.92
N TYR A 407 -4.48 29.20 -12.45
CA TYR A 407 -4.87 30.21 -13.43
C TYR A 407 -5.43 29.60 -14.72
N LEU A 408 -4.85 28.50 -15.23
CA LEU A 408 -5.38 27.81 -16.40
C LEU A 408 -6.76 27.17 -16.14
N ILE A 409 -6.99 26.68 -14.91
CA ILE A 409 -8.29 26.17 -14.44
C ILE A 409 -9.33 27.30 -14.43
N GLU A 410 -9.01 28.52 -14.01
CA GLU A 410 -9.96 29.64 -14.07
C GLU A 410 -10.44 29.95 -15.50
N LEU A 411 -9.55 29.80 -16.48
CA LEU A 411 -9.87 30.13 -17.87
C LEU A 411 -10.81 29.12 -18.52
N LYS A 412 -10.77 27.86 -18.09
CA LYS A 412 -11.40 26.75 -18.82
C LYS A 412 -12.18 25.75 -17.96
N GLY A 413 -12.16 25.88 -16.65
CA GLY A 413 -12.67 24.89 -15.71
C GLY A 413 -11.65 23.77 -15.42
N LEU A 414 -11.90 23.03 -14.34
CA LEU A 414 -11.10 21.87 -13.96
C LEU A 414 -11.19 20.76 -15.02
N ASP A 415 -12.40 20.53 -15.53
CA ASP A 415 -12.71 19.66 -16.66
C ASP A 415 -11.96 20.09 -17.93
N GLY A 416 -11.97 21.39 -18.24
CA GLY A 416 -11.27 21.93 -19.39
C GLY A 416 -9.76 21.69 -19.33
N LEU A 417 -9.14 21.91 -18.17
CA LEU A 417 -7.71 21.62 -18.01
C LEU A 417 -7.43 20.12 -18.14
N PHE A 418 -8.27 19.26 -17.57
CA PHE A 418 -8.14 17.82 -17.72
C PHE A 418 -8.17 17.41 -19.21
N TYR A 419 -9.15 17.89 -19.99
CA TYR A 419 -9.22 17.62 -21.43
C TYR A 419 -8.01 18.17 -22.20
N PHE A 420 -7.42 19.26 -21.75
CA PHE A 420 -6.21 19.80 -22.36
C PHE A 420 -5.01 18.88 -22.15
N MET A 421 -4.81 18.41 -20.91
CA MET A 421 -3.72 17.50 -20.55
C MET A 421 -3.83 16.18 -21.33
N ALA A 422 -5.03 15.58 -21.37
CA ALA A 422 -5.31 14.32 -22.05
C ALA A 422 -5.30 14.38 -23.60
N SER A 423 -5.01 15.54 -24.21
CA SER A 423 -5.08 15.73 -25.66
C SER A 423 -3.75 16.10 -26.27
N GLU A 424 -3.59 15.91 -27.58
CA GLU A 424 -2.41 16.39 -28.31
C GLU A 424 -2.47 17.91 -28.65
N LYS A 425 -3.50 18.62 -28.19
CA LYS A 425 -3.71 20.04 -28.55
C LYS A 425 -2.59 20.91 -27.97
N SER A 426 -2.15 21.89 -28.77
CA SER A 426 -1.30 22.99 -28.32
C SER A 426 -2.05 24.02 -27.48
N TYR A 427 -1.30 24.87 -26.76
CA TYR A 427 -1.86 25.98 -25.97
C TYR A 427 -2.69 26.93 -26.86
N GLU A 428 -2.21 27.23 -28.06
CA GLU A 428 -2.90 28.08 -29.03
C GLU A 428 -4.21 27.47 -29.51
N GLU A 429 -4.25 26.17 -29.76
CA GLU A 429 -5.46 25.48 -30.20
C GLU A 429 -6.52 25.41 -29.08
N PHE A 430 -6.11 25.22 -27.83
CA PHE A 430 -7.04 25.04 -26.71
C PHE A 430 -7.44 26.36 -26.02
N TYR A 431 -6.46 27.20 -25.68
CA TYR A 431 -6.66 28.47 -24.98
C TYR A 431 -6.80 29.66 -25.93
N GLY A 432 -6.51 29.51 -27.22
CA GLY A 432 -6.47 30.62 -28.17
C GLY A 432 -5.29 31.56 -27.99
N LYS A 433 -4.31 31.17 -27.15
CA LYS A 433 -3.15 31.97 -26.75
C LYS A 433 -1.92 31.07 -26.64
N SER A 434 -0.75 31.62 -26.95
CA SER A 434 0.51 30.90 -26.74
C SER A 434 0.86 30.75 -25.27
N TYR A 435 1.69 29.76 -24.95
CA TYR A 435 2.25 29.57 -23.60
C TYR A 435 2.81 30.88 -23.02
N TYR A 436 3.64 31.60 -23.78
CA TYR A 436 4.27 32.85 -23.32
C TYR A 436 3.26 33.98 -23.05
N ILE A 437 2.15 34.02 -23.79
CA ILE A 437 1.08 34.99 -23.52
C ILE A 437 0.36 34.61 -22.22
N LEU A 438 0.02 33.34 -22.05
CA LEU A 438 -0.63 32.82 -20.83
C LEU A 438 0.26 33.06 -19.59
N GLU A 439 1.55 32.74 -19.68
CA GLU A 439 2.52 32.95 -18.60
C GLU A 439 2.60 34.44 -18.21
N LYS A 440 2.66 35.34 -19.19
CA LYS A 440 2.69 36.79 -18.93
C LYS A 440 1.40 37.29 -18.29
N GLU A 441 0.25 36.77 -18.71
CA GLU A 441 -1.05 37.12 -18.13
C GLU A 441 -1.19 36.60 -16.71
N TRP A 442 -0.76 35.37 -16.44
CA TRP A 442 -0.67 34.80 -15.10
C TRP A 442 0.23 35.61 -14.18
N LYS A 443 1.47 35.92 -14.59
CA LYS A 443 2.38 36.76 -13.79
C LYS A 443 1.77 38.14 -13.46
N LYS A 444 0.97 38.68 -14.37
CA LYS A 444 0.21 39.91 -14.14
C LYS A 444 -0.98 39.68 -13.19
N SER A 445 -1.68 38.55 -13.28
CA SER A 445 -2.83 38.26 -12.43
C SER A 445 -2.42 38.08 -10.96
N ILE A 446 -1.24 37.51 -10.70
CA ILE A 446 -0.73 37.35 -9.32
C ILE A 446 -0.09 38.62 -8.75
N GLY A 447 0.37 39.56 -9.59
CA GLY A 447 0.99 40.81 -9.14
C GLY A 447 0.02 41.76 -8.43
N GLU A 448 0.53 42.57 -7.51
CA GLU A 448 -0.19 43.71 -6.93
C GLU A 448 -0.22 44.86 -7.96
N ASN A 449 -1.39 45.45 -8.21
CA ASN A 449 -1.55 46.60 -9.13
C ASN A 449 -1.06 47.89 -8.50
#